data_AF-A0A7K4HHJ5-F1
#
_entry.id   AF-A0A7K4HHJ5-F1
#
_cell.length_a   1.000
_cell.length_b   1.000
_cell.length_c   1.000
_cell.angle_alpha   90.00
_cell.angle_beta   90.00
_cell.angle_gamma   90.00
#
_symmetry.space_group_name_H-M   'P 1'
#
loop_
_entity.id
_entity.type
_entity.pdbx_description
1 polymer ?
#
loop_
_entity_poly.entity_id
_entity_poly.type
_entity_poly.pdbx_seq_one_letter_code
_entity_poly.pdbx_strand_id
1 'polypeptide(L)'
;IDGIEYTYDNPLVSRGNDKRFEWFRCACCPPNVARTINSIGKYIYSISEKGVWIHQYIGNNTNFELGSNEIKIYQKSGFPWKGHVNIKLNLSKSQKFSIFLRIPSWSIETELKINGEQYYGDLSSGKYVEIIRNWLNNDNLDLSFKMKVSFVKSDQRIKNNRGKVAIYNGPLIYCFEQKDNKNLDIFTLTVKEDQNMGVKYQPEMLGGINTVFGKDSKGKTFTAIPYYAWNNRGADKMQIWHLVG
;
A
#
# COMPACT_ATOMS: atom_id res chain seq x y z
N ILE A 1 -1.37 -10.93 12.82
CA ILE A 1 -2.53 -10.32 12.10
C ILE A 1 -3.64 -10.05 13.10
N ASP A 2 -3.97 -11.07 13.89
CA ASP A 2 -4.73 -11.02 15.14
C ASP A 2 -4.27 -10.00 16.20
N GLY A 3 -3.01 -9.55 16.16
CA GLY A 3 -2.46 -8.60 17.14
C GLY A 3 -2.00 -9.24 18.45
N ILE A 4 -1.82 -10.56 18.47
CA ILE A 4 -1.42 -11.31 19.67
C ILE A 4 0.10 -11.39 19.79
N GLU A 5 0.80 -11.53 18.67
CA GLU A 5 2.26 -11.65 18.64
C GLU A 5 2.93 -10.55 17.79
N TYR A 6 4.17 -10.23 18.14
CA TYR A 6 4.93 -9.10 17.61
C TYR A 6 6.32 -9.55 17.15
N THR A 7 6.93 -8.75 16.27
CA THR A 7 8.34 -8.84 15.92
C THR A 7 9.11 -7.71 16.60
N TYR A 8 10.34 -7.99 17.07
CA TYR A 8 11.28 -6.94 17.45
C TYR A 8 12.07 -6.50 16.23
N ASP A 9 12.79 -7.45 15.64
CA ASP A 9 13.47 -7.28 14.35
C ASP A 9 12.52 -7.63 13.20
N ASN A 10 12.62 -6.86 12.11
CA ASN A 10 11.82 -7.06 10.90
C ASN A 10 12.78 -7.39 9.74
N PRO A 11 13.30 -8.62 9.68
CA PRO A 11 14.28 -9.00 8.68
C PRO A 11 13.65 -9.01 7.28
N LEU A 12 14.48 -8.73 6.26
CA LEU A 12 14.09 -8.86 4.86
C LEU A 12 14.41 -10.24 4.26
N VAL A 13 15.09 -11.08 5.04
CA VAL A 13 15.44 -12.47 4.74
C VAL A 13 15.40 -13.27 6.05
N SER A 14 14.68 -14.37 6.07
CA SER A 14 14.65 -15.35 7.18
C SER A 14 15.13 -16.71 6.66
N ARG A 15 15.98 -17.40 7.43
CA ARG A 15 16.38 -18.80 7.16
C ARG A 15 15.50 -19.85 7.83
N GLY A 16 14.43 -19.44 8.52
CA GLY A 16 13.48 -20.34 9.20
C GLY A 16 13.47 -20.24 10.72
N ASN A 17 14.30 -19.39 11.31
CA ASN A 17 14.42 -19.27 12.77
C ASN A 17 13.65 -18.07 13.35
N ASP A 18 13.25 -17.13 12.50
CA ASP A 18 12.51 -15.94 12.91
C ASP A 18 11.07 -16.30 13.26
N LYS A 19 10.58 -15.77 14.37
CA LYS A 19 9.21 -15.95 14.85
C LYS A 19 8.69 -14.70 15.54
N ARG A 20 7.38 -14.59 15.62
CA ARG A 20 6.72 -13.61 16.49
C ARG A 20 6.67 -14.12 17.94
N PHE A 21 6.50 -13.18 18.86
CA PHE A 21 6.38 -13.45 20.28
C PHE A 21 5.28 -12.57 20.87
N GLU A 22 4.55 -13.08 21.86
CA GLU A 22 3.54 -12.31 22.59
C GLU A 22 4.16 -11.08 23.28
N TRP A 23 5.35 -11.25 23.87
CA TRP A 23 6.03 -10.20 24.62
C TRP A 23 7.54 -10.35 24.60
N PHE A 24 8.24 -9.28 24.97
CA PHE A 24 9.70 -9.23 25.06
C PHE A 24 10.12 -8.71 26.43
N ARG A 25 11.32 -9.06 26.90
CA ARG A 25 11.89 -8.43 28.11
C ARG A 25 12.00 -6.91 27.95
N CYS A 26 12.42 -6.45 26.76
CA CYS A 26 12.32 -5.06 26.35
C CYS A 26 11.11 -4.89 25.43
N ALA A 27 9.95 -4.58 26.00
CA ALA A 27 8.69 -4.55 25.27
C ALA A 27 8.37 -3.18 24.65
N CYS A 28 9.32 -2.57 23.93
CA CYS A 28 9.01 -1.33 23.22
C CYS A 28 8.10 -1.56 22.01
N CYS A 29 8.17 -2.72 21.35
CA CYS A 29 7.40 -2.97 20.12
C CYS A 29 5.89 -3.03 20.32
N PRO A 30 5.33 -3.84 21.24
CA PRO A 30 3.87 -3.95 21.39
C PRO A 30 3.14 -2.62 21.65
N PRO A 31 3.52 -1.80 22.67
CA PRO A 31 2.86 -0.52 22.91
C PRO A 31 3.11 0.49 21.78
N ASN A 32 4.26 0.42 21.09
CA ASN A 32 4.53 1.28 19.94
C ASN A 32 3.64 0.95 18.74
N VAL A 33 3.38 -0.34 18.48
CA VAL A 33 2.42 -0.76 17.46
C VAL A 33 1.02 -0.27 17.82
N ALA A 34 0.58 -0.53 19.06
CA ALA A 34 -0.75 -0.13 19.53
C ALA A 34 -0.99 1.38 19.40
N ARG A 35 -0.08 2.23 19.88
CA ARG A 35 -0.23 3.69 19.76
C ARG A 35 -0.23 4.16 18.31
N THR A 36 0.58 3.53 17.45
CA THR A 36 0.69 3.91 16.03
C THR A 36 -0.60 3.59 15.30
N ILE A 37 -1.12 2.38 15.44
CA ILE A 37 -2.39 1.96 14.83
C ILE A 37 -3.53 2.84 15.33
N ASN A 38 -3.63 3.09 16.63
CA ASN A 38 -4.65 3.98 17.20
C ASN A 38 -4.55 5.42 16.70
N SER A 39 -3.37 5.86 16.27
CA SER A 39 -3.15 7.21 15.74
C SER A 39 -3.28 7.32 14.22
N ILE A 40 -3.53 6.23 13.48
CA ILE A 40 -3.44 6.20 12.02
C ILE A 40 -4.33 7.25 11.33
N GLY A 41 -5.50 7.54 11.90
CA GLY A 41 -6.44 8.54 11.40
C GLY A 41 -5.84 9.95 11.31
N LYS A 42 -4.89 10.27 12.20
CA LYS A 42 -4.20 11.57 12.23
C LYS A 42 -3.24 11.79 11.06
N TYR A 43 -2.89 10.72 10.34
CA TYR A 43 -1.98 10.78 9.19
C TYR A 43 -2.70 10.79 7.85
N ILE A 44 -4.05 10.74 7.85
CA ILE A 44 -4.85 10.71 6.63
C ILE A 44 -4.92 12.10 5.98
N TYR A 45 -5.03 13.16 6.80
CA TYR A 45 -5.26 14.52 6.33
C TYR A 45 -4.37 15.55 7.01
N SER A 46 -4.14 16.67 6.32
CA SER A 46 -3.73 17.95 6.91
C SER A 46 -4.66 19.05 6.42
N ILE A 47 -4.84 20.08 7.23
CA ILE A 47 -5.69 21.23 6.89
C ILE A 47 -4.86 22.50 7.04
N SER A 48 -5.03 23.43 6.11
CA SER A 48 -4.48 24.78 6.21
C SER A 48 -5.48 25.79 5.66
N GLU A 49 -5.16 27.09 5.77
CA GLU A 49 -6.01 28.17 5.22
C GLU A 49 -6.33 28.00 3.74
N LYS A 50 -5.44 27.35 2.98
CA LYS A 50 -5.63 27.07 1.55
C LYS A 50 -6.63 25.95 1.27
N GLY A 51 -6.86 25.01 2.21
CA GLY A 51 -7.81 23.91 2.05
C GLY A 51 -7.42 22.59 2.72
N VAL A 52 -7.51 21.48 1.99
CA VAL A 52 -7.46 20.11 2.55
C VAL A 52 -6.45 19.25 1.80
N TRP A 53 -5.55 18.60 2.55
CA TRP A 53 -4.55 17.68 2.02
C TRP A 53 -4.99 16.26 2.33
N ILE A 54 -5.05 15.42 1.31
CA ILE A 54 -5.39 13.99 1.45
C ILE A 54 -4.11 13.18 1.21
N HIS A 55 -3.56 12.66 2.30
CA HIS A 55 -2.30 11.92 2.32
C HIS A 55 -2.51 10.42 2.21
N GLN A 56 -3.57 9.86 2.78
CA GLN A 56 -3.84 8.42 2.75
C GLN A 56 -5.23 8.14 2.22
N TYR A 57 -5.35 7.08 1.44
CA TYR A 57 -6.61 6.65 0.85
C TYR A 57 -7.18 5.47 1.65
N ILE A 58 -7.47 5.71 2.93
CA ILE A 58 -8.07 4.74 3.84
C ILE A 58 -9.56 5.05 3.90
N GLY A 59 -10.43 4.04 3.84
CA GLY A 59 -11.87 4.25 3.96
C GLY A 59 -12.21 4.84 5.32
N ASN A 60 -12.83 6.03 5.34
CA ASN A 60 -13.12 6.76 6.57
C ASN A 60 -14.20 7.83 6.35
N ASN A 61 -14.68 8.38 7.46
CA ASN A 61 -15.49 9.60 7.51
C ASN A 61 -14.76 10.59 8.40
N THR A 62 -14.73 11.87 8.05
CA THR A 62 -14.15 12.92 8.90
C THR A 62 -14.88 14.24 8.69
N ASN A 63 -14.76 15.14 9.66
CA ASN A 63 -15.19 16.52 9.53
C ASN A 63 -14.10 17.45 10.06
N PHE A 64 -14.09 18.67 9.54
CA PHE A 64 -13.25 19.74 10.03
C PHE A 64 -13.82 21.09 9.61
N GLU A 65 -13.36 22.14 10.30
CA GLU A 65 -13.72 23.51 10.00
C GLU A 65 -12.70 24.12 9.03
N LEU A 66 -13.18 24.81 8.00
CA LEU A 66 -12.35 25.61 7.10
C LEU A 66 -12.94 27.01 6.96
N GLY A 67 -12.44 27.94 7.76
CA GLY A 67 -13.07 29.24 7.96
C GLY A 67 -14.37 29.07 8.76
N SER A 68 -15.49 29.57 8.24
CA SER A 68 -16.81 29.48 8.89
C SER A 68 -17.67 28.31 8.41
N ASN A 69 -17.09 27.31 7.74
CA ASN A 69 -17.82 26.21 7.11
C ASN A 69 -17.32 24.86 7.62
N GLU A 70 -18.25 23.99 7.99
CA GLU A 70 -17.95 22.58 8.28
C GLU A 70 -17.86 21.80 6.96
N ILE A 71 -16.72 21.15 6.73
CA ILE A 71 -16.47 20.26 5.60
C ILE A 71 -16.43 18.83 6.12
N LYS A 72 -17.34 17.99 5.61
CA LYS A 72 -17.35 16.54 5.85
C LYS A 72 -16.83 15.82 4.63
N ILE A 73 -15.92 14.87 4.85
CA ILE A 73 -15.34 14.02 3.81
C ILE A 73 -15.67 12.58 4.11
N TYR A 74 -16.20 11.88 3.11
CA TYR A 74 -16.41 10.44 3.12
C TYR A 74 -15.50 9.81 2.08
N GLN A 75 -14.55 8.98 2.50
CA GLN A 75 -13.71 8.19 1.61
C GLN A 75 -14.19 6.74 1.59
N LYS A 76 -14.50 6.23 0.40
CA LYS A 76 -14.67 4.80 0.14
C LYS A 76 -13.50 4.34 -0.72
N SER A 77 -12.67 3.47 -0.17
CA SER A 77 -11.40 3.09 -0.77
C SER A 77 -11.27 1.58 -0.96
N GLY A 78 -10.73 1.18 -2.12
CA GLY A 78 -10.31 -0.19 -2.37
C GLY A 78 -8.88 -0.50 -1.92
N PHE A 79 -8.13 0.48 -1.41
CA PHE A 79 -6.75 0.28 -0.97
C PHE A 79 -6.68 -0.68 0.24
N PRO A 80 -5.57 -1.43 0.38
CA PRO A 80 -4.42 -1.49 -0.53
C PRO A 80 -4.61 -2.45 -1.73
N TRP A 81 -5.80 -3.02 -1.90
CA TRP A 81 -6.04 -4.13 -2.84
C TRP A 81 -6.43 -3.70 -4.25
N LYS A 82 -7.12 -2.56 -4.36
CA LYS A 82 -7.55 -1.96 -5.62
C LYS A 82 -7.25 -0.46 -5.57
N GLY A 83 -6.82 0.10 -6.69
CA GLY A 83 -6.47 1.51 -6.79
C GLY A 83 -7.65 2.46 -6.95
N HIS A 84 -8.89 2.02 -6.70
CA HIS A 84 -10.06 2.89 -6.82
C HIS A 84 -10.39 3.56 -5.48
N VAL A 85 -10.61 4.87 -5.49
CA VAL A 85 -11.00 5.68 -4.34
C VAL A 85 -12.11 6.62 -4.74
N ASN A 86 -13.19 6.64 -3.97
CA ASN A 86 -14.26 7.61 -4.10
C ASN A 86 -14.23 8.53 -2.87
N ILE A 87 -14.24 9.83 -3.10
CA ILE A 87 -14.21 10.87 -2.07
C ILE A 87 -15.41 11.76 -2.27
N LYS A 88 -16.35 11.72 -1.33
CA LYS A 88 -17.55 12.55 -1.34
C LYS A 88 -17.42 13.68 -0.34
N LEU A 89 -17.72 14.89 -0.79
CA LEU A 89 -17.76 16.10 0.02
C LEU A 89 -19.18 16.40 0.47
N ASN A 90 -19.33 16.77 1.73
CA ASN A 90 -20.58 17.23 2.32
C ASN A 90 -20.30 18.55 3.01
N LEU A 91 -20.87 19.63 2.48
CA LEU A 91 -20.60 20.99 2.93
C LEU A 91 -21.89 21.66 3.41
N SER A 92 -21.79 22.46 4.46
CA SER A 92 -22.92 23.27 4.93
C SER A 92 -23.25 24.42 3.96
N LYS A 93 -22.23 24.96 3.29
CA LYS A 93 -22.32 26.02 2.28
C LYS A 93 -21.30 25.77 1.17
N SER A 94 -21.59 26.21 -0.06
CA SER A 94 -20.60 26.17 -1.14
C SER A 94 -19.41 27.07 -0.79
N GLN A 95 -18.19 26.62 -1.05
CA GLN A 95 -16.99 27.38 -0.73
C GLN A 95 -15.85 27.10 -1.71
N LYS A 96 -15.10 28.16 -2.04
CA LYS A 96 -13.86 28.03 -2.80
C LYS A 96 -12.71 27.64 -1.87
N PHE A 97 -12.08 26.50 -2.14
CA PHE A 97 -10.85 26.06 -1.47
C PHE A 97 -10.14 25.00 -2.31
N SER A 98 -8.90 24.70 -1.94
CA SER A 98 -8.09 23.70 -2.61
C SER A 98 -8.21 22.32 -1.96
N ILE A 99 -8.33 21.28 -2.77
CA ILE A 99 -8.09 19.90 -2.35
C ILE A 99 -6.76 19.46 -2.95
N PHE A 100 -5.81 19.05 -2.11
CA PHE A 100 -4.51 18.54 -2.49
C PHE A 100 -4.54 17.01 -2.40
N LEU A 101 -4.53 16.34 -3.54
CA LEU A 101 -4.55 14.88 -3.61
C LEU A 101 -3.12 14.37 -3.82
N ARG A 102 -2.65 13.47 -2.95
CA ARG A 102 -1.36 12.80 -3.16
C ARG A 102 -1.45 11.80 -4.30
N ILE A 103 -0.71 12.01 -5.37
CA ILE A 103 -0.55 11.00 -6.43
C ILE A 103 0.61 10.07 -6.05
N PRO A 104 0.36 8.78 -5.73
CA PRO A 104 1.41 7.88 -5.30
C PRO A 104 2.48 7.66 -6.39
N SER A 105 3.75 7.64 -6.01
CA SER A 105 4.87 7.46 -6.96
C SER A 105 4.85 6.12 -7.70
N TRP A 106 4.28 5.09 -7.08
CA TRP A 106 4.13 3.77 -7.70
C TRP A 106 3.01 3.70 -8.74
N SER A 107 2.12 4.70 -8.79
CA SER A 107 1.01 4.71 -9.75
C SER A 107 1.57 4.99 -11.15
N ILE A 108 1.31 4.07 -12.08
CA ILE A 108 1.78 4.19 -13.46
C ILE A 108 0.93 5.20 -14.23
N GLU A 109 -0.37 5.21 -13.93
CA GLU A 109 -1.38 6.02 -14.59
C GLU A 109 -2.44 6.35 -13.54
N THR A 110 -2.81 7.62 -13.46
CA THR A 110 -3.85 8.09 -12.54
C THR A 110 -4.92 8.80 -13.34
N GLU A 111 -6.16 8.41 -13.09
CA GLU A 111 -7.35 9.11 -13.58
C GLU A 111 -8.08 9.74 -12.41
N LEU A 112 -8.66 10.91 -12.66
CA LEU A 112 -9.55 11.59 -11.73
C LEU A 112 -10.80 12.04 -12.49
N LYS A 113 -11.97 11.76 -11.91
CA LYS A 113 -13.24 12.37 -12.32
C LYS A 113 -13.80 13.20 -11.19
N ILE A 114 -14.36 14.35 -11.52
CA ILE A 114 -15.09 15.21 -10.58
C ILE A 114 -16.52 15.27 -11.06
N ASN A 115 -17.47 14.78 -10.24
CA ASN A 115 -18.89 14.68 -10.59
C ASN A 115 -19.13 13.93 -11.92
N GLY A 116 -18.33 12.89 -12.19
CA GLY A 116 -18.40 12.10 -13.42
C GLY A 116 -17.65 12.69 -14.62
N GLU A 117 -17.23 13.95 -14.56
CA GLU A 117 -16.46 14.59 -15.62
C GLU A 117 -14.96 14.36 -15.46
N GLN A 118 -14.27 14.04 -16.55
CA GLN A 118 -12.83 13.80 -16.54
C GLN A 118 -12.07 15.08 -16.17
N TYR A 119 -11.16 14.98 -15.20
CA TYR A 119 -10.20 16.02 -14.89
C TYR A 119 -8.93 15.85 -15.73
N TYR A 120 -8.52 16.93 -16.41
CA TYR A 120 -7.38 16.95 -17.34
C TYR A 120 -6.14 17.69 -16.81
N GLY A 121 -6.11 18.02 -15.51
CA GLY A 121 -4.92 18.60 -14.90
C GLY A 121 -3.78 17.58 -14.77
N ASP A 122 -2.63 18.05 -14.29
CA ASP A 122 -1.42 17.24 -14.20
C ASP A 122 -1.46 16.27 -13.01
N LEU A 123 -1.70 14.99 -13.33
CA LEU A 123 -1.75 13.86 -12.39
C LEU A 123 -0.45 13.04 -12.39
N SER A 124 0.72 13.65 -12.64
CA SER A 124 1.99 12.91 -12.61
C SER A 124 2.24 12.27 -11.24
N SER A 125 2.87 11.10 -11.22
CA SER A 125 3.13 10.34 -10.00
C SER A 125 4.16 11.02 -9.08
N GLY A 126 4.05 10.76 -7.77
CA GLY A 126 5.04 11.20 -6.78
C GLY A 126 4.91 12.65 -6.29
N LYS A 127 3.78 13.32 -6.57
CA LYS A 127 3.50 14.69 -6.13
C LYS A 127 2.08 14.87 -5.60
N TYR A 128 1.77 16.07 -5.14
CA TYR A 128 0.39 16.49 -4.89
C TYR A 128 -0.16 17.22 -6.12
N VAL A 129 -1.41 16.94 -6.47
CA VAL A 129 -2.19 17.78 -7.40
C VAL A 129 -3.09 18.71 -6.58
N GLU A 130 -3.05 20.00 -6.88
CA GLU A 130 -3.94 20.99 -6.29
C GLU A 130 -5.18 21.17 -7.17
N ILE A 131 -6.36 21.03 -6.58
CA ILE A 131 -7.63 21.25 -7.25
C ILE A 131 -8.36 22.37 -6.51
N ILE A 132 -8.25 23.59 -7.04
CA ILE A 132 -8.95 24.76 -6.52
C ILE A 132 -10.26 24.95 -7.28
N ARG A 133 -11.38 24.82 -6.58
CA ARG A 133 -12.74 24.97 -7.14
C ARG A 133 -13.67 25.59 -6.10
N ASN A 134 -14.81 26.11 -6.56
CA ASN A 134 -15.94 26.35 -5.67
C ASN A 134 -16.68 25.01 -5.48
N TRP A 135 -16.42 24.35 -4.35
CA TRP A 135 -16.99 23.03 -4.06
C TRP A 135 -18.43 23.17 -3.56
N LEU A 136 -19.28 22.27 -4.02
CA LEU A 136 -20.70 22.17 -3.69
C LEU A 136 -20.96 20.97 -2.78
N ASN A 137 -22.07 21.03 -2.05
CA ASN A 137 -22.53 19.88 -1.29
C ASN A 137 -22.80 18.69 -2.23
N ASN A 138 -22.32 17.51 -1.85
CA ASN A 138 -22.34 16.26 -2.63
C ASN A 138 -21.39 16.21 -3.83
N ASP A 139 -20.45 17.15 -3.97
CA ASP A 139 -19.36 16.98 -4.93
C ASP A 139 -18.59 15.68 -4.65
N ASN A 140 -18.20 15.02 -5.74
CA ASN A 140 -17.62 13.69 -5.72
C ASN A 140 -16.34 13.64 -6.56
N LEU A 141 -15.27 13.10 -5.98
CA LEU A 141 -14.01 12.86 -6.65
C LEU A 141 -13.80 11.34 -6.74
N ASP A 142 -13.71 10.83 -7.96
CA ASP A 142 -13.40 9.42 -8.25
C ASP A 142 -11.97 9.31 -8.78
N LEU A 143 -11.08 8.72 -7.97
CA LEU A 143 -9.70 8.44 -8.33
C LEU A 143 -9.52 6.98 -8.72
N SER A 144 -8.77 6.76 -9.80
CA SER A 144 -8.30 5.45 -10.22
C SER A 144 -6.78 5.48 -10.37
N PHE A 145 -6.10 4.73 -9.51
CA PHE A 145 -4.66 4.49 -9.59
C PHE A 145 -4.42 3.14 -10.26
N LYS A 146 -3.76 3.14 -11.42
CA LYS A 146 -3.36 1.91 -12.09
C LYS A 146 -2.28 1.21 -11.27
N MET A 147 -2.65 0.07 -10.69
CA MET A 147 -1.76 -0.84 -9.96
C MET A 147 -1.30 -1.95 -10.88
N LYS A 148 0.02 -2.12 -11.00
CA LYS A 148 0.66 -3.19 -11.75
C LYS A 148 1.80 -3.78 -10.93
N VAL A 149 1.94 -5.10 -10.97
CA VAL A 149 3.13 -5.76 -10.42
C VAL A 149 4.38 -5.19 -11.09
N SER A 150 5.28 -4.68 -10.28
CA SER A 150 6.47 -3.95 -10.70
C SER A 150 7.63 -4.31 -9.79
N PHE A 151 8.83 -3.86 -10.15
CA PHE A 151 10.07 -4.22 -9.46
C PHE A 151 10.80 -3.01 -8.92
N VAL A 152 11.27 -3.09 -7.68
CA VAL A 152 12.25 -2.16 -7.13
C VAL A 152 13.65 -2.72 -7.36
N LYS A 153 14.53 -1.89 -7.94
CA LYS A 153 15.98 -2.12 -8.00
C LYS A 153 16.67 -1.26 -6.95
N SER A 154 17.67 -1.83 -6.29
CA SER A 154 18.53 -1.06 -5.41
C SER A 154 19.67 -0.40 -6.19
N ASP A 155 20.26 0.63 -5.60
CA ASP A 155 21.53 1.18 -6.08
C ASP A 155 22.62 0.09 -6.07
N GLN A 156 23.46 0.06 -7.12
CA GLN A 156 24.51 -0.96 -7.31
C GLN A 156 25.59 -0.98 -6.22
N ARG A 157 25.69 0.10 -5.42
CA ARG A 157 26.56 0.16 -4.23
C ARG A 157 26.09 -0.77 -3.12
N ILE A 158 24.81 -1.14 -3.09
CA ILE A 158 24.24 -2.09 -2.12
C ILE A 158 24.60 -3.52 -2.54
N LYS A 159 25.77 -3.99 -2.07
CA LYS A 159 26.35 -5.29 -2.46
C LYS A 159 25.39 -6.47 -2.32
N ASN A 160 24.61 -6.52 -1.25
CA ASN A 160 23.71 -7.64 -0.92
C ASN A 160 22.53 -7.80 -1.89
N ASN A 161 22.21 -6.74 -2.65
CA ASN A 161 21.08 -6.71 -3.58
C ASN A 161 21.51 -6.67 -5.05
N ARG A 162 22.81 -6.79 -5.34
CA ARG A 162 23.27 -6.89 -6.73
C ARG A 162 22.64 -8.09 -7.42
N GLY A 163 22.15 -7.87 -8.64
CA GLY A 163 21.44 -8.89 -9.41
C GLY A 163 20.10 -9.30 -8.80
N LYS A 164 19.52 -8.51 -7.88
CA LYS A 164 18.23 -8.79 -7.25
C LYS A 164 17.24 -7.66 -7.41
N VAL A 165 15.96 -8.03 -7.35
CA VAL A 165 14.80 -7.12 -7.38
C VAL A 165 13.83 -7.46 -6.28
N ALA A 166 13.06 -6.48 -5.80
CA ALA A 166 11.92 -6.70 -4.92
C ALA A 166 10.61 -6.48 -5.69
N ILE A 167 9.65 -7.39 -5.49
CA ILE A 167 8.34 -7.28 -6.13
C ILE A 167 7.46 -6.32 -5.32
N TYR A 168 6.73 -5.44 -6.00
CA TYR A 168 5.70 -4.62 -5.39
C TYR A 168 4.45 -4.53 -6.26
N ASN A 169 3.31 -4.29 -5.62
CA ASN A 169 2.07 -3.95 -6.29
C ASN A 169 1.32 -2.90 -5.48
N GLY A 170 1.15 -1.71 -6.06
CA GLY A 170 0.68 -0.54 -5.32
C GLY A 170 1.63 -0.17 -4.17
N PRO A 171 1.12 0.08 -2.96
CA PRO A 171 1.95 0.44 -1.81
C PRO A 171 2.62 -0.77 -1.12
N LEU A 172 2.35 -2.01 -1.56
CA LEU A 172 2.79 -3.22 -0.86
C LEU A 172 4.01 -3.84 -1.52
N ILE A 173 5.06 -4.06 -0.72
CA ILE A 173 6.18 -4.95 -1.05
C ILE A 173 5.76 -6.38 -0.78
N TYR A 174 6.18 -7.28 -1.66
CA TYR A 174 5.90 -8.71 -1.60
C TYR A 174 7.15 -9.51 -1.22
N CYS A 175 6.94 -10.69 -0.66
CA CYS A 175 7.98 -11.64 -0.29
C CYS A 175 7.59 -13.06 -0.72
N PHE A 176 8.58 -13.93 -0.88
CA PHE A 176 8.35 -15.37 -0.96
C PHE A 176 8.44 -15.96 0.43
N GLU A 177 7.42 -16.71 0.83
CA GLU A 177 7.51 -17.67 1.93
C GLU A 177 7.60 -19.10 1.35
N GLN A 178 8.41 -19.94 1.96
CA GLN A 178 8.65 -21.31 1.48
C GLN A 178 7.39 -22.18 1.53
N LYS A 179 6.47 -21.92 2.47
CA LYS A 179 5.15 -22.57 2.58
C LYS A 179 4.28 -22.47 1.33
N ASP A 180 4.39 -21.37 0.59
CA ASP A 180 3.65 -21.15 -0.68
C ASP A 180 4.41 -21.68 -1.90
N ASN A 181 5.67 -22.07 -1.71
CA ASN A 181 6.61 -22.39 -2.79
C ASN A 181 7.32 -23.73 -2.53
N LYS A 182 6.59 -24.74 -2.01
CA LYS A 182 7.15 -26.02 -1.49
C LYS A 182 8.08 -26.76 -2.44
N ASN A 183 7.89 -26.62 -3.76
CA ASN A 183 8.67 -27.31 -4.80
C ASN A 183 9.82 -26.48 -5.39
N LEU A 184 10.14 -25.36 -4.74
CA LEU A 184 11.15 -24.38 -5.14
C LEU A 184 12.04 -24.07 -3.94
N ASP A 185 13.32 -23.83 -4.18
CA ASP A 185 14.13 -23.14 -3.18
C ASP A 185 13.97 -21.64 -3.40
N ILE A 186 13.27 -20.98 -2.47
CA ILE A 186 12.96 -19.56 -2.61
C ILE A 186 14.24 -18.72 -2.75
N PHE A 187 15.39 -19.13 -2.22
CA PHE A 187 16.63 -18.34 -2.25
C PHE A 187 17.39 -18.42 -3.58
N THR A 188 17.12 -19.43 -4.40
CA THR A 188 17.74 -19.61 -5.73
C THR A 188 16.75 -19.34 -6.87
N LEU A 189 15.48 -19.15 -6.54
CA LEU A 189 14.42 -18.77 -7.46
C LEU A 189 14.76 -17.45 -8.15
N THR A 190 14.69 -17.46 -9.49
CA THR A 190 14.88 -16.27 -10.33
C THR A 190 13.56 -15.73 -10.85
N VAL A 191 13.40 -14.42 -10.85
CA VAL A 191 12.25 -13.73 -11.45
C VAL A 191 12.67 -13.05 -12.75
N LYS A 192 11.82 -13.17 -13.77
CA LYS A 192 11.95 -12.40 -15.02
C LYS A 192 11.18 -11.10 -14.90
N GLU A 193 11.82 -9.98 -15.21
CA GLU A 193 11.22 -8.64 -15.06
C GLU A 193 10.20 -8.29 -16.15
N ASP A 194 10.35 -8.90 -17.33
CA ASP A 194 9.48 -8.71 -18.49
C ASP A 194 8.22 -9.59 -18.46
N GLN A 195 8.12 -10.50 -17.50
CA GLN A 195 6.98 -11.41 -17.40
C GLN A 195 5.72 -10.67 -16.92
N ASN A 196 4.57 -11.07 -17.45
CA ASN A 196 3.29 -10.62 -16.94
C ASN A 196 2.90 -11.44 -15.69
N MET A 197 3.08 -10.87 -14.50
CA MET A 197 2.66 -11.49 -13.24
C MET A 197 1.19 -11.23 -12.94
N GLY A 198 0.51 -12.25 -12.44
CA GLY A 198 -0.88 -12.16 -12.02
C GLY A 198 -1.02 -11.68 -10.57
N VAL A 199 -2.14 -11.02 -10.28
CA VAL A 199 -2.56 -10.64 -8.93
C VAL A 199 -3.92 -11.29 -8.67
N LYS A 200 -4.08 -11.95 -7.51
CA LYS A 200 -5.35 -12.54 -7.10
C LYS A 200 -5.64 -12.27 -5.63
N TYR A 201 -6.84 -11.73 -5.36
CA TYR A 201 -7.36 -11.59 -4.00
C TYR A 201 -7.75 -12.95 -3.44
N GLN A 202 -7.23 -13.26 -2.25
CA GLN A 202 -7.45 -14.50 -1.51
C GLN A 202 -8.15 -14.16 -0.19
N PRO A 203 -9.50 -14.17 -0.13
CA PRO A 203 -10.25 -13.70 1.03
C PRO A 203 -10.01 -14.53 2.29
N GLU A 204 -9.76 -15.82 2.14
CA GLU A 204 -9.57 -16.76 3.26
C GLU A 204 -8.11 -16.85 3.74
N MET A 205 -7.18 -16.29 2.98
CA MET A 205 -5.76 -16.35 3.30
C MET A 205 -5.34 -15.11 4.09
N LEU A 206 -4.80 -15.31 5.29
CA LEU A 206 -4.10 -14.26 6.06
C LEU A 206 -4.95 -12.99 6.25
N GLY A 207 -6.25 -13.16 6.55
CA GLY A 207 -7.19 -12.05 6.76
C GLY A 207 -7.63 -11.32 5.48
N GLY A 208 -7.39 -11.91 4.30
CA GLY A 208 -7.77 -11.34 3.01
C GLY A 208 -6.63 -10.54 2.38
N ILE A 209 -5.88 -11.16 1.47
CA ILE A 209 -4.72 -10.52 0.81
C ILE A 209 -4.74 -10.67 -0.70
N ASN A 210 -4.14 -9.71 -1.41
CA ASN A 210 -3.71 -9.95 -2.78
C ASN A 210 -2.40 -10.75 -2.78
N THR A 211 -2.40 -11.89 -3.45
CA THR A 211 -1.20 -12.66 -3.79
C THR A 211 -0.71 -12.29 -5.18
N VAL A 212 0.61 -12.35 -5.40
CA VAL A 212 1.24 -12.21 -6.72
C VAL A 212 1.76 -13.56 -7.16
N PHE A 213 1.51 -13.96 -8.40
CA PHE A 213 2.00 -15.22 -8.94
C PHE A 213 2.63 -15.05 -10.31
N GLY A 214 3.64 -15.86 -10.59
CA GLY A 214 4.43 -15.82 -11.81
C GLY A 214 5.15 -17.15 -12.05
N LYS A 215 6.07 -17.17 -13.01
CA LYS A 215 6.90 -18.33 -13.32
C LYS A 215 8.38 -17.98 -13.18
N ASP A 216 9.15 -18.93 -12.67
CA ASP A 216 10.61 -18.84 -12.64
C ASP A 216 11.21 -19.11 -14.04
N SER A 217 12.54 -19.06 -14.14
CA SER A 217 13.27 -19.34 -15.39
C SER A 217 13.07 -20.77 -15.93
N LYS A 218 12.67 -21.71 -15.07
CA LYS A 218 12.38 -23.11 -15.41
C LYS A 218 10.89 -23.36 -15.67
N GLY A 219 10.07 -22.30 -15.71
CA GLY A 219 8.64 -22.38 -15.96
C GLY A 219 7.79 -22.86 -14.77
N LYS A 220 8.39 -23.02 -13.57
CA LYS A 220 7.67 -23.41 -12.36
C LYS A 220 6.96 -22.20 -11.76
N THR A 221 5.72 -22.40 -11.34
CA THR A 221 4.92 -21.34 -10.72
C THR A 221 5.39 -21.03 -9.31
N PHE A 222 5.48 -19.76 -8.98
CA PHE A 222 5.71 -19.26 -7.63
C PHE A 222 4.57 -18.37 -7.17
N THR A 223 4.45 -18.20 -5.86
CA THR A 223 3.51 -17.28 -5.22
C THR A 223 4.25 -16.39 -4.22
N ALA A 224 3.98 -15.09 -4.28
CA ALA A 224 4.42 -14.10 -3.31
C ALA A 224 3.21 -13.56 -2.54
N ILE A 225 3.45 -13.24 -1.27
CA ILE A 225 2.47 -12.60 -0.38
C ILE A 225 2.97 -11.23 0.07
N PRO A 226 2.10 -10.31 0.51
CA PRO A 226 2.54 -9.04 1.09
C PRO A 226 3.49 -9.28 2.25
N TYR A 227 4.60 -8.53 2.30
CA TYR A 227 5.63 -8.72 3.32
C TYR A 227 5.06 -8.69 4.73
N TYR A 228 4.15 -7.76 5.05
CA TYR A 228 3.57 -7.66 6.39
C TYR A 228 2.86 -8.95 6.88
N ALA A 229 2.41 -9.80 5.93
CA ALA A 229 1.63 -11.00 6.20
C ALA A 229 2.50 -12.24 6.45
N TRP A 230 3.82 -12.18 6.22
CA TRP A 230 4.75 -13.28 6.51
C TRP A 230 4.71 -13.72 7.98
N ASN A 231 5.19 -14.91 8.30
CA ASN A 231 5.31 -15.45 9.67
C ASN A 231 3.98 -15.62 10.43
N ASN A 232 2.81 -15.40 9.80
CA ASN A 232 1.50 -15.61 10.45
C ASN A 232 1.04 -17.08 10.38
N ARG A 233 1.89 -17.96 9.83
CA ARG A 233 1.64 -19.40 9.67
C ARG A 233 2.72 -20.23 10.36
N GLY A 234 3.42 -19.64 11.34
CA GLY A 234 4.61 -20.18 12.00
C GLY A 234 5.92 -19.80 11.28
N ALA A 235 7.05 -20.09 11.94
CA ALA A 235 8.39 -19.82 11.41
C ALA A 235 8.59 -20.48 10.03
N ASP A 236 9.29 -19.76 9.15
CA ASP A 236 9.55 -20.21 7.78
C ASP A 236 10.72 -19.45 7.13
N LYS A 237 11.26 -20.01 6.06
CA LYS A 237 12.18 -19.28 5.16
C LYS A 237 11.39 -18.20 4.42
N MET A 238 11.97 -17.00 4.35
CA MET A 238 11.37 -15.86 3.66
C MET A 238 12.45 -14.99 3.00
N GLN A 239 12.13 -14.38 1.86
CA GLN A 239 12.95 -13.29 1.31
C GLN A 239 12.14 -12.27 0.50
N ILE A 240 12.62 -11.01 0.47
CA ILE A 240 12.07 -9.92 -0.36
C ILE A 240 12.88 -9.66 -1.64
N TRP A 241 14.20 -9.87 -1.59
CA TRP A 241 15.10 -9.59 -2.71
C TRP A 241 15.36 -10.88 -3.50
N HIS A 242 14.88 -10.93 -4.74
CA HIS A 242 14.88 -12.11 -5.60
C HIS A 242 15.88 -11.96 -6.74
N LEU A 243 16.58 -13.04 -7.09
CA LEU A 243 17.51 -13.04 -8.22
C LEU A 243 16.77 -12.71 -9.52
N VAL A 244 17.40 -11.93 -10.39
CA VAL A 244 16.93 -11.76 -11.77
C VAL A 244 17.53 -12.87 -12.63
N GLY A 245 16.71 -13.49 -13.49
CA GLY A 245 17.16 -14.55 -14.41
C GLY A 245 16.64 -14.38 -15.82
#